data_AF-A0A3C0YN43-F1
#
_entry.id   AF-A0A3C0YN43-F1
#
_cell.length_a   1.000
_cell.length_b   1.000
_cell.length_c   1.000
_cell.angle_alpha   90.00
_cell.angle_beta   90.00
_cell.angle_gamma   90.00
#
_symmetry.space_group_name_H-M   'P 1'
#
loop_
_entity.id
_entity.type
_entity.pdbx_description
1 polymer ?
#
loop_
_entity_poly.entity_id
_entity_poly.type
_entity_poly.pdbx_seq_one_letter_code
_entity_poly.pdbx_strand_id
1 'polypeptide(L)'
;MPNSQLILNQSIIDDEWTLVNLPSANEEVKKQAGKVVLFKLTGESLPTEHQINETIIPETGKIILPLSVYLKNHDALQRRVENKEIALWLATHETLDALIAQEKDINKFPLIAIFVERFQDGRIF
;
A
#
# COMPACT_ATOMS: atom_id res chain seq x y z
N MET A 1 8.25 16.30 4.57
CA MET A 1 7.55 15.51 3.54
C MET A 1 8.05 16.01 2.20
N PRO A 2 8.42 15.17 1.22
CA PRO A 2 8.68 15.67 -0.12
C PRO A 2 7.35 16.18 -0.68
N ASN A 3 7.30 17.44 -1.12
CA ASN A 3 6.13 18.00 -1.80
C ASN A 3 5.98 17.29 -3.14
N SER A 4 5.11 16.30 -3.19
CA SER A 4 4.68 15.68 -4.45
C SER A 4 3.80 16.67 -5.21
N GLN A 5 3.95 16.71 -6.53
CA GLN A 5 3.20 17.56 -7.44
C GLN A 5 2.58 16.64 -8.51
N LEU A 6 1.29 16.81 -8.78
CA LEU A 6 0.61 16.03 -9.81
C LEU A 6 0.48 16.85 -11.09
N ILE A 7 0.57 16.20 -12.24
CA ILE A 7 0.29 16.83 -13.53
C ILE A 7 -1.09 16.36 -14.00
N LEU A 8 -2.05 17.27 -14.05
CA LEU A 8 -3.40 17.02 -14.54
C LEU A 8 -3.70 17.99 -15.68
N ASN A 9 -4.11 17.47 -16.83
CA ASN A 9 -4.50 18.27 -18.00
C ASN A 9 -3.52 19.40 -18.35
N GLN A 10 -2.21 19.11 -18.30
CA GLN A 10 -1.11 20.06 -18.60
C GLN A 10 -0.87 21.15 -17.52
N SER A 11 -1.48 21.01 -16.33
CA SER A 11 -1.24 21.89 -15.19
C SER A 11 -0.62 21.12 -14.03
N ILE A 12 0.26 21.79 -13.28
CA ILE A 12 0.76 21.28 -12.01
C ILE A 12 -0.29 21.59 -10.95
N ILE A 13 -0.78 20.56 -10.28
CA ILE A 13 -1.70 20.65 -9.15
C ILE A 13 -1.02 20.11 -7.89
N ASP A 14 -1.47 20.60 -6.74
CA ASP A 14 -1.00 20.08 -5.46
C ASP A 14 -1.45 18.62 -5.28
N ASP A 15 -0.54 17.80 -4.75
CA ASP A 15 -0.86 16.41 -4.42
C ASP A 15 -1.66 16.36 -3.12
N GLU A 16 -2.96 16.10 -3.26
CA GLU A 16 -3.88 15.93 -2.12
C GLU A 16 -3.80 14.53 -1.49
N TRP A 17 -3.08 13.59 -2.11
CA TRP A 17 -3.04 12.20 -1.68
C TRP A 17 -1.91 11.94 -0.68
N THR A 18 -2.26 11.29 0.43
CA THR A 18 -1.30 10.80 1.42
C THR A 18 -1.13 9.29 1.27
N LEU A 19 0.08 8.85 0.96
CA LEU A 19 0.41 7.42 0.95
C LEU A 19 0.49 6.88 2.37
N VAL A 20 -0.30 5.84 2.66
CA VAL A 20 -0.23 5.11 3.93
C VAL A 20 0.80 3.99 3.78
N ASN A 21 1.89 4.11 4.54
CA ASN A 21 2.97 3.13 4.58
C ASN A 21 2.69 2.08 5.65
N LEU A 22 3.02 0.82 5.33
CA LEU A 22 3.04 -0.25 6.31
C LEU A 22 4.19 -0.01 7.31
N PRO A 23 4.02 -0.36 8.59
CA PRO A 23 5.11 -0.30 9.56
C PRO A 23 6.23 -1.27 9.14
N SER A 24 7.47 -0.91 9.46
CA SER A 24 8.64 -1.73 9.13
C SER A 24 8.53 -3.10 9.78
N ALA A 25 8.62 -4.17 8.99
CA ALA A 25 8.83 -5.51 9.53
C ALA A 25 10.23 -5.54 10.16
N ASN A 26 10.35 -6.09 11.38
CA ASN A 26 11.66 -6.37 11.96
C ASN A 26 12.33 -7.46 11.12
N GLU A 27 13.16 -7.05 10.15
CA GLU A 27 14.03 -7.97 9.45
C GLU A 27 15.19 -8.35 10.38
N GLU A 28 15.21 -9.59 10.87
CA GLU A 28 16.39 -10.12 11.57
C GLU A 28 17.57 -10.24 10.59
N VAL A 29 18.39 -9.20 10.52
CA VAL A 29 19.67 -9.24 9.80
C VAL A 29 20.66 -10.06 10.62
N LYS A 30 20.67 -11.39 10.42
CA LYS A 30 21.75 -12.23 10.94
C LYS A 30 23.03 -11.96 10.15
N LYS A 31 23.92 -11.17 10.74
CA LYS A 31 25.28 -10.93 10.22
C LYS A 31 26.11 -12.18 10.44
N GLN A 32 26.38 -12.94 9.38
CA GLN A 32 27.45 -13.95 9.38
C GLN A 32 28.76 -13.27 8.95
N ALA A 33 29.89 -13.71 9.52
CA ALA A 33 31.21 -13.12 9.28
C ALA A 33 31.47 -12.86 7.79
N GLY A 34 31.46 -11.58 7.39
CA GLY A 34 31.76 -11.11 6.03
C GLY A 34 30.65 -11.22 4.99
N LYS A 35 29.45 -11.72 5.33
CA LYS A 35 28.33 -11.83 4.38
C LYS A 35 27.02 -11.44 5.06
N VAL A 36 26.45 -10.31 4.66
CA VAL A 36 25.06 -9.98 4.99
C VAL A 36 24.19 -10.85 4.10
N VAL A 37 23.63 -11.92 4.68
CA VAL A 37 22.62 -12.73 4.02
C VAL A 37 21.27 -12.21 4.48
N LEU A 38 20.55 -11.52 3.59
CA LEU A 38 19.13 -11.23 3.80
C LEU A 38 18.39 -12.57 3.72
N PHE A 39 17.96 -13.09 4.86
CA PHE A 39 16.98 -14.17 4.88
C PHE A 39 15.60 -13.55 4.66
N LYS A 40 15.18 -13.40 3.39
CA LYS A 40 13.75 -13.25 3.11
C LYS A 40 13.12 -14.59 3.46
N LEU A 41 12.33 -14.64 4.54
CA LEU A 41 11.56 -15.82 4.93
C LEU A 41 10.65 -16.19 3.75
N THR A 42 11.05 -17.20 2.99
CA THR A 42 10.28 -17.71 1.85
C THR A 42 8.98 -18.30 2.36
N GLY A 43 7.86 -17.61 2.11
CA GLY A 43 6.51 -18.17 2.22
C GLY A 43 5.54 -17.41 3.12
N GLU A 44 5.96 -16.41 3.90
CA GLU A 44 5.03 -15.60 4.68
C GLU A 44 4.34 -14.56 3.80
N SER A 45 3.01 -14.49 3.89
CA SER A 45 2.21 -13.48 3.19
C SER A 45 2.55 -12.12 3.78
N LEU A 46 3.22 -11.28 2.99
CA LEU A 46 3.46 -9.88 3.32
C LEU A 46 2.31 -9.04 2.76
N PRO A 47 1.78 -8.08 3.53
CA PRO A 47 2.16 -7.72 4.90
C PRO A 47 1.61 -8.68 5.97
N THR A 48 2.34 -8.80 7.08
CA THR A 48 1.93 -9.63 8.23
C THR A 48 0.70 -9.05 8.94
N GLU A 49 -0.09 -9.88 9.62
CA GLU A 49 -1.26 -9.41 10.39
C GLU A 49 -0.92 -8.33 11.41
N HIS A 50 0.27 -8.41 12.02
CA HIS A 50 0.79 -7.41 12.94
C HIS A 50 0.96 -6.06 12.25
N GLN A 51 1.60 -6.03 11.09
CA GLN A 51 1.77 -4.80 10.32
C GLN A 51 0.42 -4.21 9.89
N ILE A 52 -0.52 -5.06 9.48
CA ILE A 52 -1.86 -4.61 9.10
C ILE A 52 -2.57 -3.95 10.30
N ASN A 53 -2.49 -4.54 11.49
CA ASN A 53 -3.09 -4.01 12.72
C ASN A 53 -2.47 -2.70 13.19
N GLU A 54 -1.15 -2.56 13.07
CA GLU A 54 -0.43 -1.37 13.52
C GLU A 54 -0.42 -0.23 12.50
N THR A 55 -0.96 -0.46 11.31
CA THR A 55 -1.02 0.57 10.28
C THR A 55 -1.90 1.73 10.73
N ILE A 56 -1.31 2.91 10.87
CA ILE A 56 -2.02 4.13 11.23
C ILE A 56 -2.74 4.66 9.99
N ILE A 57 -4.07 4.68 10.05
CA ILE A 57 -4.92 5.25 8.99
C ILE A 57 -5.26 6.70 9.38
N PRO A 58 -4.83 7.71 8.62
CA PRO A 58 -5.22 9.10 8.89
C PRO A 58 -6.75 9.25 8.86
N GLU A 59 -7.32 9.93 9.85
CA GLU A 59 -8.78 10.10 9.99
C GLU A 59 -9.39 10.96 8.88
N THR A 60 -8.62 11.89 8.34
CA THR A 60 -9.08 12.90 7.36
C THR A 60 -8.19 12.93 6.13
N GLY A 61 -8.76 13.42 5.02
CA GLY A 61 -8.03 13.63 3.77
C GLY A 61 -8.04 12.42 2.84
N LYS A 62 -7.52 12.62 1.63
CA LYS A 62 -7.42 11.59 0.61
C LYS A 62 -6.20 10.72 0.86
N ILE A 63 -6.41 9.40 0.94
CA ILE A 63 -5.35 8.45 1.30
C ILE A 63 -5.21 7.35 0.26
N ILE A 64 -3.98 6.89 0.04
CA ILE A 64 -3.67 5.68 -0.73
C ILE A 64 -3.31 4.59 0.27
N LEU A 65 -4.17 3.58 0.40
CA LEU A 65 -4.12 2.56 1.46
C LEU A 65 -3.69 1.19 0.91
N PRO A 66 -2.89 0.39 1.66
CA PRO A 66 -2.59 -0.97 1.24
C PRO A 66 -3.87 -1.82 1.14
N LEU A 67 -3.96 -2.67 0.12
CA LEU A 67 -5.15 -3.53 -0.11
C LEU A 67 -5.51 -4.35 1.14
N SER A 68 -4.54 -5.04 1.72
CA SER A 68 -4.73 -5.86 2.93
C SER A 68 -5.26 -5.07 4.14
N VAL A 69 -4.83 -3.82 4.32
CA VAL A 69 -5.33 -2.92 5.38
C VAL A 69 -6.75 -2.47 5.08
N TYR A 70 -7.06 -2.19 3.81
CA TYR A 70 -8.43 -1.89 3.38
C TYR A 70 -9.39 -3.03 3.67
N LEU A 71 -9.05 -4.26 3.22
CA LEU A 71 -9.91 -5.43 3.38
C LEU A 71 -10.24 -5.70 4.85
N LYS A 72 -9.26 -5.54 5.75
CA LYS A 72 -9.46 -5.72 7.19
C LYS A 72 -10.37 -4.66 7.82
N ASN A 73 -10.27 -3.42 7.36
CA ASN A 73 -11.00 -2.27 7.92
C ASN A 73 -12.19 -1.86 7.04
N HIS A 74 -12.64 -2.73 6.16
CA HIS A 74 -13.60 -2.47 5.10
C HIS A 74 -14.83 -1.70 5.61
N ASP A 75 -15.48 -2.21 6.66
CA ASP A 75 -16.74 -1.67 7.17
C ASP A 75 -16.57 -0.27 7.76
N ALA A 76 -15.44 -0.01 8.42
CA ALA A 76 -15.13 1.30 8.99
C ALA A 76 -14.82 2.36 7.92
N LEU A 77 -14.38 1.93 6.74
CA LEU A 77 -13.90 2.81 5.67
C LEU A 77 -14.94 3.09 4.57
N GLN A 78 -16.08 2.38 4.54
CA GLN A 78 -17.11 2.52 3.48
C GLN A 78 -17.53 3.97 3.23
N ARG A 79 -17.78 4.75 4.29
CA ARG A 79 -18.18 6.16 4.14
C ARG A 79 -17.13 7.01 3.42
N ARG A 80 -15.85 6.74 3.65
CA ARG A 80 -14.74 7.45 3.00
C ARG A 80 -14.54 6.99 1.55
N VAL A 81 -14.81 5.71 1.28
CA VAL A 81 -14.84 5.16 -0.09
C VAL A 81 -15.94 5.83 -0.91
N GLU A 82 -17.15 5.98 -0.37
CA GLU A 82 -18.26 6.70 -1.02
C GLU A 82 -17.92 8.16 -1.33
N ASN A 83 -17.18 8.82 -0.42
CA ASN A 83 -16.68 10.17 -0.59
C ASN A 83 -15.48 10.29 -1.56
N LYS A 84 -15.01 9.19 -2.16
CA LYS A 84 -13.82 9.14 -3.03
C LYS A 84 -12.54 9.62 -2.33
N GLU A 85 -12.43 9.38 -1.03
CA GLU A 85 -11.26 9.73 -0.21
C GLU A 85 -10.25 8.59 -0.07
N ILE A 86 -10.59 7.39 -0.54
CA ILE A 86 -9.74 6.21 -0.45
C ILE A 86 -9.35 5.75 -1.84
N ALA A 87 -8.05 5.66 -2.06
CA ALA A 87 -7.41 4.96 -3.14
C ALA A 87 -6.71 3.72 -2.58
N LEU A 88 -6.50 2.71 -3.42
CA LEU A 88 -5.80 1.49 -3.03
C LEU A 88 -4.42 1.44 -3.66
N TRP A 89 -3.43 0.92 -2.93
CA TRP A 89 -2.20 0.43 -3.54
C TRP A 89 -2.10 -1.09 -3.40
N LEU A 90 -1.68 -1.73 -4.48
CA LEU A 90 -1.54 -3.17 -4.63
C LEU A 90 -0.06 -3.52 -4.71
N ALA A 91 0.39 -4.45 -3.87
CA ALA A 91 1.73 -5.01 -4.05
C ALA A 91 1.76 -5.91 -5.29
N THR A 92 2.93 -6.03 -5.93
CA THR A 92 3.09 -6.81 -7.18
C THR A 92 2.73 -8.29 -7.06
N HIS A 93 2.74 -8.85 -5.85
CA HIS A 93 2.39 -10.24 -5.57
C HIS A 93 0.95 -10.45 -5.10
N GLU A 94 0.17 -9.39 -4.91
CA GLU A 94 -1.22 -9.49 -4.48
C GLU A 94 -2.16 -9.73 -5.68
N THR A 95 -3.20 -10.55 -5.48
CA THR A 95 -4.29 -10.73 -6.47
C THR A 95 -5.51 -9.90 -6.07
N LEU A 96 -6.34 -9.60 -7.07
CA LEU A 96 -7.58 -8.83 -6.87
C LEU A 96 -8.77 -9.69 -6.42
N ASP A 97 -8.60 -11.01 -6.28
CA ASP A 97 -9.72 -11.93 -5.99
C ASP A 97 -10.44 -11.58 -4.69
N ALA A 98 -9.67 -11.29 -3.63
CA ALA A 98 -10.21 -10.87 -2.34
C ALA A 98 -10.94 -9.51 -2.43
N LEU A 99 -10.42 -8.59 -3.25
CA LEU A 99 -11.07 -7.31 -3.48
C LEU A 99 -12.39 -7.48 -4.24
N ILE A 100 -12.42 -8.29 -5.30
CA ILE A 100 -13.62 -8.50 -6.12
C ILE A 100 -14.70 -9.28 -5.33
N ALA A 101 -14.29 -10.18 -4.44
CA ALA A 101 -15.20 -10.89 -3.55
C ALA A 101 -15.89 -9.94 -2.56
N GLN A 102 -15.15 -8.97 -2.03
CA GLN A 102 -15.66 -7.99 -1.09
C GLN A 102 -16.41 -6.84 -1.81
N GLU A 103 -15.90 -6.42 -2.96
CA GLU A 103 -16.31 -5.23 -3.69
C GLU A 103 -16.67 -5.54 -5.14
N LYS A 104 -17.97 -5.49 -5.42
CA LYS A 104 -18.51 -5.78 -6.76
C LYS A 104 -18.14 -4.74 -7.82
N ASP A 105 -17.93 -3.50 -7.41
CA ASP A 105 -17.54 -2.41 -8.31
C ASP A 105 -16.24 -1.75 -7.84
N ILE A 106 -15.17 -2.03 -8.59
CA ILE A 106 -13.83 -1.46 -8.34
C ILE A 106 -13.74 0.01 -8.75
N ASN A 107 -14.67 0.52 -9.58
CA ASN A 107 -14.63 1.91 -10.07
C ASN A 107 -15.05 2.94 -9.01
N LYS A 108 -15.46 2.47 -7.82
CA LYS A 108 -15.65 3.32 -6.65
C LYS A 108 -14.35 3.99 -6.20
N PHE A 109 -13.20 3.35 -6.46
CA PHE A 109 -11.90 3.88 -6.10
C PHE A 109 -11.45 4.85 -7.21
N PRO A 110 -11.19 6.13 -6.88
CA PRO A 110 -10.77 7.13 -7.86
C PRO A 110 -9.35 6.87 -8.40
N LEU A 111 -8.55 6.07 -7.69
CA LEU A 111 -7.18 5.74 -8.02
C LEU A 111 -6.84 4.34 -7.50
N ILE A 112 -6.12 3.57 -8.33
CA ILE A 112 -5.47 2.33 -7.95
C ILE A 112 -3.99 2.47 -8.30
N ALA A 113 -3.13 2.35 -7.31
CA ALA A 113 -1.69 2.39 -7.43
C ALA A 113 -1.10 0.98 -7.39
N ILE A 114 0.03 0.78 -8.08
CA ILE A 114 0.82 -0.44 -7.96
C ILE A 114 2.07 -0.11 -7.17
N PHE A 115 2.23 -0.74 -6.02
CA PHE A 115 3.43 -0.62 -5.21
C PHE A 115 4.46 -1.64 -5.67
N VAL A 116 5.62 -1.11 -5.96
CA VAL A 116 6.76 -1.87 -6.45
C VAL A 116 7.91 -1.61 -5.47
N GLU A 117 8.41 -2.67 -4.85
CA GLU A 117 9.57 -2.56 -3.95
C GLU A 117 10.79 -2.01 -4.70
N ARG A 118 11.66 -1.30 -3.97
CA ARG A 118 12.91 -0.79 -4.54
C ARG A 118 13.84 -1.95 -4.87
N PHE A 119 14.11 -2.17 -6.15
CA PHE A 119 15.13 -3.13 -6.59
C PHE A 119 16.52 -2.52 -6.51
N GLN A 120 17.50 -3.33 -6.11
CA GLN A 120 18.91 -2.91 -6.15
C GLN A 120 19.42 -2.72 -7.59
N ASP A 121 18.83 -3.42 -8.57
CA ASP A 121 19.29 -3.46 -9.97
C ASP A 121 18.33 -2.76 -10.96
N GLY A 122 17.28 -2.09 -10.46
CA GLY A 122 16.39 -1.25 -11.28
C GLY A 122 15.46 -1.97 -12.28
N ARG A 123 15.43 -3.31 -12.31
CA ARG A 123 14.57 -4.11 -13.19
C ARG A 123 13.43 -4.77 -12.41
N ILE A 124 12.19 -4.54 -12.85
CA ILE A 124 10.98 -5.22 -12.39
C ILE A 124 10.92 -6.58 -13.11
N PHE A 125 10.81 -7.69 -12.38
CA PHE A 125 10.58 -9.03 -12.93
C PHE A 125 9.22 -9.54 -12.51
#